data_AF-A0A0P1GEB1-F1
#
_entry.id   AF-A0A0P1GEB1-F1
#
_cell.length_a   1.000
_cell.length_b   1.000
_cell.length_c   1.000
_cell.angle_alpha   90.00
_cell.angle_beta   90.00
_cell.angle_gamma   90.00
#
_symmetry.space_group_name_H-M   'P 1'
#
loop_
_entity.id
_entity.type
_entity.pdbx_description
1 polymer ?
#
loop_
_entity_poly.entity_id
_entity_poly.type
_entity_poly.pdbx_seq_one_letter_code
_entity_poly.pdbx_strand_id
1 'polypeptide(L)' 'MTIEAPETKIVDSYRVACDGGEGALGHPRVFLQIPEDIGWVECPYCGCKYVHRDFADKLDIASL' A
#
# COMPACT_ATOMS: atom_id res chain seq x y z
N MET A 1 -1.37 -12.25 19.42
CA MET A 1 -1.41 -10.90 18.83
C MET A 1 -2.17 -11.03 17.52
N THR A 2 -3.34 -10.41 17.41
CA THR A 2 -4.07 -10.31 16.14
C THR A 2 -3.33 -9.30 15.29
N ILE A 3 -2.59 -9.80 14.30
CA ILE A 3 -2.07 -8.97 13.21
C ILE A 3 -3.31 -8.43 12.49
N GLU A 4 -3.60 -7.14 12.68
CA GLU A 4 -4.63 -6.46 11.90
C GLU A 4 -4.32 -6.66 10.42
N ALA A 5 -5.36 -6.92 9.63
CA ALA A 5 -5.20 -7.20 8.21
C ALA A 5 -4.47 -6.02 7.54
N PRO A 6 -3.53 -6.30 6.63
CA PRO A 6 -2.76 -5.24 5.97
C PRO A 6 -3.70 -4.28 5.25
N GLU A 7 -3.65 -3.00 5.65
CA GLU A 7 -4.45 -1.94 5.07
C GLU A 7 -4.08 -1.77 3.59
N THR A 8 -5.06 -1.99 2.71
CA THR A 8 -4.89 -1.80 1.26
C THR A 8 -5.35 -0.41 0.86
N LYS A 9 -4.48 0.34 0.18
CA LYS A 9 -4.73 1.71 -0.29
C LYS A 9 -4.66 1.77 -1.80
N ILE A 10 -5.71 2.31 -2.41
CA ILE A 10 -5.71 2.63 -3.85
C ILE A 10 -5.07 4.00 -4.04
N VAL A 11 -4.13 4.08 -4.99
CA VAL A 11 -3.40 5.32 -5.31
C VAL A 11 -3.44 5.59 -6.81
N ASP A 12 -3.37 6.87 -7.19
CA ASP A 12 -3.34 7.32 -8.58
C ASP A 12 -1.91 7.57 -9.10
N SER A 13 -0.88 7.22 -8.34
CA SER A 13 0.53 7.45 -8.71
C SER A 13 1.38 6.22 -8.46
N TYR A 14 2.25 5.90 -9.42
CA TYR A 14 3.21 4.80 -9.30
C TYR A 14 4.31 5.04 -8.27
N ARG A 15 4.50 6.29 -7.84
CA ARG A 15 5.41 6.64 -6.74
C ARG A 15 4.60 7.13 -5.56
N VAL A 16 4.71 6.45 -4.42
CA VAL A 16 3.88 6.67 -3.24
C VAL A 16 4.75 7.04 -2.05
N ALA A 17 4.30 8.02 -1.26
CA ALA A 17 4.88 8.28 0.06
C ALA A 17 4.12 7.45 1.11
N CYS A 18 4.85 6.64 1.87
CA CYS A 18 4.31 5.95 3.04
C CYS A 18 4.85 6.64 4.29
N ASP A 19 3.97 7.30 5.04
CA ASP A 19 4.28 8.00 6.29
C ASP A 19 4.24 7.09 7.53
N GLY A 20 4.00 5.78 7.34
CA GLY A 20 4.07 4.78 8.42
C GLY A 20 2.88 4.70 9.35
N GLY A 21 1.77 5.39 9.06
CA GLY A 21 0.56 5.40 9.89
C GLY A 21 0.69 6.27 11.13
N GLU A 22 -0.39 6.41 11.91
CA GLU A 22 -0.38 7.16 13.16
C GLU A 22 0.01 6.26 14.35
N GLY A 23 1.01 6.66 15.14
CA GLY A 23 1.35 6.01 16.42
C GLY A 23 2.83 5.65 16.60
N ALA A 24 3.17 5.14 17.79
CA ALA A 24 4.54 4.85 18.21
C ALA A 24 5.24 3.70 17.44
N LEU A 25 4.47 2.92 16.66
CA LEU A 25 4.97 1.81 15.85
C LEU A 25 5.11 2.18 14.35
N GLY A 26 4.85 3.44 13.99
CA GLY A 26 5.09 3.92 12.64
C GLY A 26 6.57 4.01 12.28
N HIS A 27 6.85 4.26 11.00
CA HIS A 27 8.20 4.45 10.47
C HIS A 27 8.34 5.84 9.83
N PRO A 28 9.57 6.38 9.68
CA PRO A 28 9.79 7.63 8.95
C PRO A 28 9.27 7.55 7.51
N ARG A 29 8.89 8.69 6.93
CA ARG A 29 8.44 8.75 5.53
C ARG A 29 9.42 8.03 4.60
N VAL A 30 8.90 7.08 3.83
CA VAL A 30 9.63 6.43 2.72
C VAL A 30 8.87 6.60 1.42
N PHE A 31 9.58 6.49 0.31
CA PHE A 31 8.99 6.51 -1.03
C PHE A 31 9.07 5.12 -1.63
N LEU A 32 7.93 4.60 -2.06
CA LEU A 32 7.79 3.29 -2.69
C LEU A 32 7.50 3.48 -4.18
N GLN A 33 8.01 2.57 -4.99
CA GLN A 33 7.72 2.49 -6.42
C GLN A 33 6.82 1.28 -6.64
N ILE A 34 5.65 1.50 -7.23
CA ILE A 34 4.77 0.46 -7.73
C ILE A 34 5.32 0.01 -9.10
N PRO A 35 5.63 -1.28 -9.28
CA PRO A 35 5.97 -1.84 -10.58
C PRO A 35 4.76 -1.78 -11.52
N GLU A 36 4.93 -1.28 -12.74
CA GLU A 36 3.85 -1.11 -13.73
C GLU A 36 3.30 -2.44 -14.26
N ASP A 37 4.06 -3.53 -14.15
CA ASP A 37 3.64 -4.88 -14.55
C ASP A 37 2.81 -5.58 -13.46
N ILE A 38 3.08 -5.28 -12.19
CA ILE A 38 2.42 -5.90 -11.02
C ILE A 38 1.23 -5.06 -10.53
N GLY A 39 1.38 -3.72 -10.54
CA GLY A 39 0.34 -2.78 -10.14
C GLY A 39 0.18 -2.58 -8.64
N TRP A 40 1.04 -3.18 -7.80
CA TRP A 40 1.03 -2.95 -6.36
C TRP A 40 2.42 -3.08 -5.72
N VAL A 41 2.59 -2.49 -4.54
CA VAL A 41 3.77 -2.61 -3.68
C VAL A 41 3.37 -2.65 -2.21
N GLU A 42 4.12 -3.38 -1.39
CA GLU A 42 3.91 -3.42 0.05
C GLU A 42 5.00 -2.62 0.77
N CYS A 43 4.61 -1.85 1.79
CA CYS A 43 5.58 -1.20 2.65
C CYS A 43 6.23 -2.24 3.59
N PRO A 44 7.56 -2.39 3.60
CA PRO A 44 8.24 -3.41 4.42
C PRO A 44 8.19 -3.13 5.93
N TYR A 45 7.65 -1.97 6.34
CA TYR A 45 7.62 -1.54 7.73
C TYR A 45 6.23 -1.65 8.34
N CYS A 46 5.23 -1.01 7.71
CA CYS A 46 3.85 -1.01 8.22
C CYS A 46 2.96 -2.08 7.57
N GLY A 47 3.43 -2.79 6.55
CA GLY A 47 2.64 -3.80 5.84
C GLY A 47 1.49 -3.23 5.00
N CYS A 48 1.35 -1.91 4.89
CA CYS A 48 0.34 -1.31 4.01
C CYS A 48 0.61 -1.70 2.55
N LYS A 49 -0.42 -2.19 1.87
CA LYS A 49 -0.36 -2.53 0.45
C LYS A 49 -0.90 -1.36 -0.37
N TYR A 50 -0.07 -0.81 -1.25
CA TYR A 50 -0.46 0.24 -2.17
C TYR A 50 -0.73 -0.37 -3.54
N VAL A 51 -1.93 -0.13 -4.07
CA VAL A 51 -2.38 -0.65 -5.37
C VAL A 51 -2.66 0.54 -6.28
N HIS A 52 -2.09 0.54 -7.49
CA HIS A 52 -2.40 1.56 -8.47
C HIS A 52 -3.84 1.40 -8.97
N ARG A 53 -4.54 2.51 -9.19
CA ARG A 53 -5.96 2.50 -9.59
C ARG A 53 -6.25 1.64 -10.83
N ASP A 54 -5.36 1.64 -11.81
CA ASP A 54 -5.47 0.83 -13.04
C ASP A 54 -5.45 -0.70 -12.80
N PHE A 55 -5.07 -1.10 -11.58
CA PHE A 55 -4.98 -2.49 -11.15
C PHE A 55 -5.98 -2.84 -10.04
N ALA A 56 -6.72 -1.85 -9.49
CA ALA A 56 -7.70 -2.08 -8.45
C ALA A 56 -8.81 -3.05 -8.90
N ASP A 57 -9.31 -2.86 -10.13
CA ASP A 57 -10.35 -3.72 -10.72
C ASP A 57 -9.81 -5.12 -11.10
N LYS A 58 -8.55 -5.19 -11.56
CA LYS A 58 -7.90 -6.44 -11.97
C LYS A 58 -7.57 -7.36 -10.79
N LEU A 59 -7.35 -6.77 -9.62
CA LEU A 59 -6.98 -7.46 -8.39
C LEU A 59 -8.20 -7.77 -7.50
N ASP A 60 -9.42 -7.52 -8.00
CA ASP A 60 -10.71 -7.72 -7.32
C ASP A 60 -10.78 -7.02 -5.94
N ILE A 61 -10.04 -5.91 -5.80
CA ILE A 61 -9.99 -5.11 -4.56
C ILE A 61 -11.26 -4.25 -4.43
N ALA A 62 -11.95 -3.96 -5.54
CA ALA A 62 -13.18 -3.15 -5.56
C ALA A 62 -14.43 -3.89 -5.05
N SER A 63 -14.33 -5.20 -4.75
CA SER A 63 -15.43 -6.06 -4.31
C SER A 63 -15.44 -6.32 -2.78
N LEU A 64 -14.50 -5.73 -2.04
CA LEU A 64 -14.35 -5.82 -0.57
C LEU A 64 -14.92 -4.58 0.12
#